data_AF-A0A4V1K5C3-F1
#
_entry.id   AF-A0A4V1K5C3-F1
#
_cell.length_a   1.000
_cell.length_b   1.000
_cell.length_c   1.000
_cell.angle_alpha   90.00
_cell.angle_beta   90.00
_cell.angle_gamma   90.00
#
_symmetry.space_group_name_H-M   'P 1'
#
loop_
_entity.id
_entity.type
_entity.pdbx_description
1 polymer ?
#
loop_
_entity_poly.entity_id
_entity_poly.type
_entity_poly.pdbx_seq_one_letter_code
_entity_poly.pdbx_strand_id
1 'polypeptide(L)'
;MNTPRLQLAALLTAVIMLGACNSAGRQENHKVFSIEEISKEEFIEADTCRSDNDRRFNEIFAYKETPDSITTEILRKERMRFEAMDPAEREDYDIEEQQYADIFSPDALIYADALDMYLLPVPTIHDCILRCYDSHSGEQLGEILYPFAISPDGVIAAQKGYDCDWPLDLHFYKRYDNVIFEFCSFKTTGYYSEFIMDNDSAENWNLPVSSFFTDNNTLYLSLISLRYFHNQDTADIIYLKITLPDF
;
A
#
# COMPACT_ATOMS: atom_id res chain seq x y z
N MET A 1 -4.31 33.79 44.52
CA MET A 1 -3.42 32.79 43.92
C MET A 1 -3.76 31.46 44.55
N ASN A 2 -4.57 30.63 43.89
CA ASN A 2 -4.79 29.21 44.20
C ASN A 2 -5.79 28.64 43.19
N THR A 3 -5.28 27.84 42.26
CA THR A 3 -6.04 26.84 41.48
C THR A 3 -5.06 25.74 41.06
N PRO A 4 -5.56 24.50 40.86
CA PRO A 4 -4.82 23.27 41.11
C PRO A 4 -4.14 22.73 39.85
N ARG A 5 -2.98 22.08 40.03
CA ARG A 5 -2.40 21.21 39.01
C ARG A 5 -3.24 19.93 38.92
N LEU A 6 -4.13 19.86 37.93
CA LEU A 6 -4.56 18.58 37.38
C LEU A 6 -3.36 17.98 36.65
N GLN A 7 -2.81 16.90 37.19
CA GLN A 7 -2.05 15.94 36.40
C GLN A 7 -3.07 15.14 35.60
N LEU A 8 -3.22 15.46 34.31
CA LEU A 8 -3.91 14.57 33.38
C LEU A 8 -2.86 13.56 32.92
N ALA A 9 -2.97 12.33 33.42
CA ALA A 9 -2.25 11.19 32.87
C ALA A 9 -2.83 10.92 31.47
N ALA A 10 -2.01 10.97 30.43
CA ALA A 10 -2.38 10.49 29.11
C ALA A 10 -2.61 8.98 29.22
N LEU A 11 -3.84 8.55 28.98
CA LEU A 11 -4.23 7.14 28.97
C LEU A 11 -3.90 6.58 27.58
N LEU A 12 -2.68 6.06 27.42
CA LEU A 12 -2.27 5.36 26.20
C LEU A 12 -3.12 4.08 26.07
N THR A 13 -4.04 4.06 25.11
CA THR A 13 -4.90 2.89 24.86
C THR A 13 -4.31 2.10 23.71
N ALA A 14 -3.38 1.20 24.02
CA ALA A 14 -2.92 0.20 23.06
C ALA A 14 -4.01 -0.85 22.87
N VAL A 15 -4.63 -0.90 21.68
CA VAL A 15 -5.60 -1.95 21.33
C VAL A 15 -4.86 -3.07 20.60
N ILE A 16 -4.54 -4.14 21.31
CA ILE A 16 -3.96 -5.35 20.70
C ILE A 16 -5.10 -6.12 20.00
N MET A 17 -5.25 -5.94 18.69
CA MET A 17 -6.18 -6.72 17.87
C MET A 17 -5.46 -7.97 17.34
N LEU A 18 -5.93 -9.16 17.74
CA LEU A 18 -5.41 -10.44 17.26
C LEU A 18 -5.93 -10.72 15.84
N GLY A 19 -5.14 -10.43 14.81
CA GLY A 19 -5.37 -10.91 13.45
C GLY A 19 -4.91 -12.36 13.29
N ALA A 20 -5.76 -13.22 12.71
CA ALA A 20 -5.39 -14.61 12.42
C ALA A 20 -4.50 -14.68 11.18
N CYS A 21 -3.23 -15.04 11.34
CA CYS A 21 -2.38 -15.46 10.22
C CYS A 21 -2.74 -16.92 9.87
N ASN A 22 -3.27 -17.16 8.67
CA ASN A 22 -3.36 -18.52 8.13
C ASN A 22 -1.96 -18.95 7.66
N SER A 23 -1.10 -19.39 8.58
CA SER A 23 0.12 -20.10 8.22
C SER A 23 0.01 -21.57 8.62
N ALA A 24 0.09 -22.44 7.61
CA ALA A 24 0.25 -23.86 7.82
C ALA A 24 1.66 -24.12 8.38
N GLY A 25 1.74 -24.36 9.68
CA GLY A 25 2.87 -25.04 10.29
C GLY A 25 3.72 -24.20 11.26
N ARG A 26 3.67 -24.65 12.53
CA ARG A 26 4.65 -24.45 13.62
C ARG A 26 4.49 -23.17 14.46
N GLN A 27 3.84 -23.36 15.61
CA GLN A 27 3.91 -22.48 16.78
C GLN A 27 5.36 -22.37 17.27
N GLU A 28 5.91 -21.16 17.31
CA GLU A 28 6.68 -20.60 18.44
C GLU A 28 6.85 -19.08 18.23
N ASN A 29 6.49 -18.31 19.27
CA ASN A 29 6.31 -16.85 19.34
C ASN A 29 5.14 -16.26 18.53
N HIS A 30 4.08 -15.86 19.24
CA HIS A 30 3.01 -15.02 18.70
C HIS A 30 3.59 -13.66 18.30
N LYS A 31 4.07 -13.52 17.06
CA LYS A 31 4.38 -12.22 16.48
C LYS A 31 3.06 -11.61 16.03
N VAL A 32 2.57 -10.66 16.83
CA VAL A 32 1.23 -10.09 16.68
C VAL A 32 1.34 -8.88 15.75
N PHE A 33 0.53 -8.87 14.69
CA PHE A 33 0.20 -7.64 13.98
C PHE A 33 -0.40 -6.65 14.98
N SER A 34 0.30 -5.55 15.29
CA SER A 34 -0.20 -4.54 16.23
C SER A 34 -0.52 -3.24 15.53
N ILE A 35 -1.60 -2.59 15.95
CA ILE A 35 -2.01 -1.28 15.49
C ILE A 35 -2.14 -0.35 16.70
N GLU A 36 -1.48 0.79 16.64
CA GLU A 36 -1.49 1.81 17.67
C GLU A 36 -1.83 3.16 17.03
N GLU A 37 -2.81 3.87 17.59
CA GLU A 37 -3.04 5.27 17.22
C GLU A 37 -2.02 6.15 17.95
N ILE A 38 -1.25 6.91 17.19
CA ILE A 38 -0.14 7.72 17.68
C ILE A 38 -0.41 9.22 17.47
N SER A 39 0.39 10.04 18.14
CA SER A 39 0.35 11.49 17.95
C SER A 39 0.98 11.90 16.62
N LYS A 40 0.60 13.08 16.11
CA LYS A 40 1.26 13.70 14.96
C LYS A 40 2.74 13.95 15.22
N GLU A 41 3.08 14.34 16.45
CA GLU A 41 4.44 14.59 16.88
C GLU A 41 5.30 13.33 16.78
N GLU A 42 4.79 12.19 17.26
CA GLU A 42 5.48 10.89 17.14
C GLU A 42 5.63 10.45 15.69
N PHE A 43 4.60 10.65 14.86
CA PHE A 43 4.67 10.35 13.43
C PHE A 43 5.75 11.17 12.72
N ILE A 44 5.83 12.48 13.00
CA ILE A 44 6.85 13.37 12.43
C ILE A 44 8.24 13.00 12.96
N GLU A 45 8.37 12.69 14.25
CA GLU A 45 9.65 12.25 14.82
C GLU A 45 10.16 10.99 14.12
N ALA A 46 9.30 9.98 13.95
CA ALA A 46 9.62 8.75 13.23
C ALA A 46 10.07 9.01 11.78
N ASP A 47 9.41 9.94 11.08
CA ASP A 47 9.78 10.33 9.72
C ASP A 47 11.16 11.04 9.68
N THR A 48 11.40 11.95 10.62
CA THR A 48 12.67 12.70 10.67
C THR A 48 13.87 11.87 11.11
N CYS A 49 13.64 10.81 11.89
CA CYS A 49 14.68 9.91 12.38
C CYS A 49 14.89 8.67 11.50
N ARG A 50 14.23 8.64 10.35
CA ARG A 50 14.24 7.51 9.42
C ARG A 50 15.63 7.27 8.84
N SER A 51 15.95 6.01 8.52
CA SER A 51 17.23 5.65 7.93
C SER A 51 17.32 6.14 6.48
N ASP A 52 18.52 6.48 6.00
CA ASP A 52 18.77 6.75 4.58
C ASP A 52 18.38 5.57 3.67
N ASN A 53 18.29 4.35 4.22
CA ASN A 53 17.85 3.16 3.50
C ASN A 53 16.33 3.05 3.35
N ASP A 54 15.57 3.76 4.18
CA ASP A 54 14.14 3.80 4.04
C ASP A 54 13.81 4.70 2.85
N ARG A 55 13.08 4.15 1.87
CA ARG A 55 12.70 4.88 0.66
C ARG A 55 11.24 5.29 0.71
N ARG A 56 10.89 6.39 0.06
CA ARG A 56 9.49 6.76 -0.17
C ARG A 56 8.93 5.95 -1.33
N PHE A 57 7.61 5.85 -1.39
CA PHE A 57 6.90 5.16 -2.46
C PHE A 57 7.39 5.60 -3.85
N ASN A 58 7.38 6.91 -4.12
CA ASN A 58 7.80 7.47 -5.41
C ASN A 58 9.29 7.28 -5.73
N GLU A 59 10.13 7.02 -4.72
CA GLU A 59 11.56 6.72 -4.92
C GLU A 59 11.77 5.27 -5.38
N ILE A 60 10.77 4.41 -5.18
CA ILE A 60 10.79 3.00 -5.58
C ILE A 60 10.06 2.83 -6.92
N PHE A 61 9.02 3.62 -7.16
CA PHE A 61 8.29 3.65 -8.43
C PHE A 61 8.99 4.59 -9.42
N ALA A 62 10.00 4.08 -10.12
CA ALA A 62 10.56 4.79 -11.27
C ALA A 62 9.56 4.66 -12.43
N TYR A 63 8.85 5.75 -12.71
CA TYR A 63 7.71 5.76 -13.62
C TYR A 63 8.01 5.39 -15.08
N LYS A 64 9.28 5.25 -15.49
CA LYS A 64 9.63 5.16 -16.91
C LYS A 64 10.89 4.35 -17.13
N GLU A 65 10.73 3.20 -17.79
CA GLU A 65 11.83 2.53 -18.48
C GLU A 65 11.63 2.62 -19.99
N THR A 66 12.75 2.65 -20.70
CA THR A 66 12.73 2.59 -22.16
C THR A 66 12.35 1.18 -22.65
N PRO A 67 11.59 1.06 -23.76
CA PRO A 67 11.21 -0.24 -24.31
C PRO A 67 12.43 -1.12 -24.63
N ASP A 68 12.36 -2.40 -24.25
CA ASP A 68 13.32 -3.45 -24.60
C ASP A 68 12.60 -4.75 -25.01
N SER A 69 13.34 -5.83 -25.21
CA SER A 69 12.73 -7.12 -25.60
C SER A 69 11.85 -7.73 -24.52
N ILE A 70 12.15 -7.48 -23.23
CA ILE A 70 11.40 -8.02 -22.09
C ILE A 70 10.09 -7.25 -21.94
N THR A 71 10.14 -5.92 -21.87
CA THR A 71 8.96 -5.08 -21.72
C THR A 71 8.01 -5.22 -22.90
N THR A 72 8.54 -5.33 -24.13
CA THR A 72 7.74 -5.60 -25.33
C THR A 72 7.00 -6.94 -25.24
N GLU A 73 7.67 -7.99 -24.75
CA GLU A 73 7.06 -9.32 -24.65
C GLU A 73 6.02 -9.40 -23.53
N ILE A 74 6.25 -8.74 -22.40
CA ILE A 74 5.25 -8.59 -21.32
C ILE A 74 3.97 -7.97 -21.89
N LEU A 75 4.08 -6.80 -22.52
CA LEU A 75 2.91 -6.08 -23.06
C LEU A 75 2.18 -6.88 -24.14
N ARG A 76 2.92 -7.61 -24.98
CA ARG A 76 2.33 -8.48 -26.00
C ARG A 76 1.50 -9.60 -25.37
N LYS A 77 2.04 -10.28 -24.35
CA LYS A 77 1.32 -11.35 -23.62
C LYS A 77 0.09 -10.81 -22.93
N GLU A 78 0.20 -9.63 -22.31
CA GLU A 78 -0.87 -9.01 -21.54
C GLU A 78 -2.03 -8.52 -22.41
N ARG A 79 -1.71 -7.92 -23.55
CA ARG A 79 -2.69 -7.60 -24.59
C ARG A 79 -3.44 -8.85 -25.05
N MET A 80 -2.71 -9.91 -25.39
CA MET A 80 -3.33 -11.18 -25.81
C MET A 80 -4.19 -11.80 -24.71
N ARG A 81 -3.76 -11.73 -23.44
CA ARG A 81 -4.53 -12.23 -22.30
C ARG A 81 -5.85 -11.46 -22.18
N PHE A 82 -5.82 -10.14 -22.23
CA PHE A 82 -7.03 -9.31 -22.15
C PHE A 82 -7.98 -9.52 -23.34
N GLU A 83 -7.44 -9.55 -24.57
CA GLU A 83 -8.24 -9.79 -25.78
C GLU A 83 -8.89 -11.18 -25.81
N ALA A 84 -8.30 -12.15 -25.11
CA ALA A 84 -8.80 -13.53 -25.02
C ALA A 84 -9.77 -13.77 -23.85
N MET A 85 -9.89 -12.85 -22.86
CA MET A 85 -10.82 -12.98 -21.74
C MET A 85 -12.26 -13.05 -22.20
N ASP A 86 -13.11 -13.75 -21.47
CA ASP A 86 -14.55 -13.73 -21.76
C ASP A 86 -15.11 -12.31 -21.54
N PRO A 87 -16.07 -11.84 -22.37
CA PRO A 87 -16.60 -10.49 -22.23
C PRO A 87 -17.14 -10.18 -20.82
N ALA A 88 -17.72 -11.17 -20.14
CA ALA A 88 -18.21 -11.02 -18.77
C ALA A 88 -17.06 -10.85 -17.75
N GLU A 89 -15.90 -11.48 -17.96
CA GLU A 89 -14.71 -11.26 -17.12
C GLU A 89 -14.06 -9.89 -17.40
N ARG A 90 -14.24 -9.36 -18.62
CA ARG A 90 -13.75 -8.02 -18.98
C ARG A 90 -14.57 -6.91 -18.31
N GLU A 91 -15.80 -7.17 -17.89
CA GLU A 91 -16.64 -6.18 -17.20
C GLU A 91 -16.07 -5.78 -15.83
N ASP A 92 -15.23 -6.62 -15.22
CA ASP A 92 -14.53 -6.30 -13.96
C ASP A 92 -13.36 -5.31 -14.18
N TYR A 93 -12.96 -5.07 -15.43
CA TYR A 93 -11.89 -4.15 -15.80
C TYR A 93 -12.44 -2.81 -16.28
N ASP A 94 -12.02 -1.72 -15.63
CA ASP A 94 -12.42 -0.35 -15.99
C ASP A 94 -11.51 0.20 -17.10
N ILE A 95 -11.55 -0.44 -18.27
CA ILE A 95 -10.72 -0.10 -19.43
C ILE A 95 -11.60 0.37 -20.57
N GLU A 96 -11.69 1.70 -20.73
CA GLU A 96 -12.37 2.29 -21.87
C GLU A 96 -11.53 2.18 -23.16
N GLU A 97 -12.19 2.23 -24.32
CA GLU A 97 -11.53 2.11 -25.64
C GLU A 97 -10.41 3.15 -25.82
N GLN A 98 -10.60 4.35 -25.27
CA GLN A 98 -9.62 5.45 -25.34
C GLN A 98 -8.37 5.17 -24.48
N GLN A 99 -8.50 4.43 -23.38
CA GLN A 99 -7.41 4.12 -22.44
C GLN A 99 -6.66 2.84 -22.81
N TYR A 100 -7.29 1.97 -23.61
CA TYR A 100 -6.75 0.68 -23.99
C TYR A 100 -5.34 0.75 -24.59
N ALA A 101 -5.09 1.73 -25.47
CA ALA A 101 -3.79 1.90 -26.10
C ALA A 101 -2.71 2.32 -25.08
N ASP A 102 -3.08 3.13 -24.09
CA ASP A 102 -2.18 3.66 -23.07
C ASP A 102 -1.78 2.57 -22.08
N ILE A 103 -2.74 1.74 -21.64
CA ILE A 103 -2.49 0.64 -20.68
C ILE A 103 -1.52 -0.39 -21.25
N PHE A 104 -1.65 -0.76 -22.52
CA PHE A 104 -0.76 -1.73 -23.15
C PHE A 104 0.38 -1.07 -23.93
N SER A 105 0.82 0.11 -23.46
CA SER A 105 2.00 0.82 -23.97
C SER A 105 3.23 0.61 -23.08
N PRO A 106 4.44 0.75 -23.62
CA PRO A 106 5.66 0.77 -22.81
C PRO A 106 5.66 1.82 -21.70
N ASP A 107 4.96 2.94 -21.93
CA ASP A 107 4.89 4.04 -20.97
C ASP A 107 4.04 3.69 -19.72
N ALA A 108 3.25 2.61 -19.77
CA ALA A 108 2.47 2.13 -18.64
C ALA A 108 3.22 1.14 -17.72
N LEU A 109 4.35 0.57 -18.17
CA LEU A 109 5.14 -0.34 -17.33
C LEU A 109 6.00 0.45 -16.35
N ILE A 110 5.82 0.16 -15.07
CA ILE A 110 6.60 0.76 -13.99
C ILE A 110 7.74 -0.20 -13.63
N TYR A 111 8.96 0.31 -13.56
CA TYR A 111 10.10 -0.45 -13.06
C TYR A 111 10.32 -0.13 -11.58
N ALA A 112 10.19 -1.17 -10.76
CA ALA A 112 10.47 -1.10 -9.33
C ALA A 112 11.84 -1.71 -9.06
N ASP A 113 12.89 -0.87 -9.13
CA ASP A 113 14.29 -1.28 -8.97
C ASP A 113 14.54 -1.99 -7.63
N ALA A 114 13.96 -1.49 -6.54
CA ALA A 114 14.11 -2.09 -5.22
C ALA A 114 13.49 -3.50 -5.12
N LEU A 115 12.70 -3.92 -6.10
CA LEU A 115 12.01 -5.20 -6.13
C LEU A 115 12.48 -6.10 -7.29
N ASP A 116 13.35 -5.60 -8.18
CA ASP A 116 13.71 -6.24 -9.45
C ASP A 116 12.49 -6.64 -10.29
N MET A 117 11.47 -5.78 -10.35
CA MET A 117 10.19 -6.10 -11.03
C MET A 117 9.74 -5.03 -12.03
N TYR A 118 9.04 -5.49 -13.07
CA TYR A 118 8.10 -4.66 -13.82
C TYR A 118 6.68 -4.82 -13.27
N LEU A 119 5.97 -3.71 -13.16
CA LEU A 119 4.60 -3.63 -12.66
C LEU A 119 3.73 -3.02 -13.76
N LEU A 120 2.69 -3.74 -14.19
CA LEU A 120 1.70 -3.23 -15.12
C LEU A 120 0.42 -2.87 -14.35
N PRO A 121 0.08 -1.58 -14.23
CA PRO A 121 -1.20 -1.15 -13.69
C PRO A 121 -2.35 -1.56 -14.60
N VAL A 122 -3.35 -2.23 -14.03
CA VAL A 122 -4.55 -2.66 -14.72
C VAL A 122 -5.76 -2.18 -13.90
N PRO A 123 -6.48 -1.14 -14.39
CA PRO A 123 -7.67 -0.64 -13.72
C PRO A 123 -8.77 -1.70 -13.64
N THR A 124 -9.44 -1.74 -12.49
CA THR A 124 -10.63 -2.55 -12.24
C THR A 124 -11.76 -1.63 -11.77
N ILE A 125 -12.99 -2.12 -11.76
CA ILE A 125 -14.16 -1.33 -11.35
C ILE A 125 -14.09 -0.78 -9.91
N HIS A 126 -13.25 -1.35 -9.05
CA HIS A 126 -13.15 -0.96 -7.63
C HIS A 126 -11.75 -0.50 -7.22
N ASP A 127 -10.73 -0.95 -7.94
CA ASP A 127 -9.33 -0.87 -7.55
C ASP A 127 -8.43 -0.71 -8.78
N CYS A 128 -7.13 -0.60 -8.55
CA CYS A 128 -6.12 -0.90 -9.56
C CYS A 128 -5.30 -2.10 -9.08
N ILE A 129 -5.20 -3.14 -9.91
CA ILE A 129 -4.26 -4.24 -9.66
C ILE A 129 -2.96 -3.97 -10.40
N LEU A 130 -1.85 -4.40 -9.82
CA LEU A 130 -0.56 -4.45 -10.50
C LEU A 130 -0.28 -5.90 -10.88
N ARG A 131 -0.08 -6.16 -12.16
CA ARG A 131 0.49 -7.44 -12.63
C ARG A 131 2.00 -7.35 -12.55
N CYS A 132 2.60 -8.27 -11.81
CA CYS A 132 4.02 -8.25 -11.48
C CYS A 132 4.81 -9.21 -12.37
N TYR A 133 5.96 -8.75 -12.87
CA TYR A 133 6.87 -9.51 -13.70
C TYR A 133 8.30 -9.39 -13.19
N ASP A 134 9.06 -10.46 -13.31
CA ASP A 134 10.50 -10.43 -13.06
C ASP A 134 11.21 -9.57 -14.12
N SER A 135 12.04 -8.62 -13.69
CA SER A 135 12.70 -7.68 -14.61
C SER A 135 13.73 -8.33 -15.53
N HIS A 136 14.27 -9.49 -15.15
CA HIS A 136 15.32 -10.17 -15.91
C HIS A 136 14.80 -11.19 -16.93
N SER A 137 13.72 -11.88 -16.61
CA SER A 137 13.14 -12.96 -17.41
C SER A 137 11.82 -12.59 -18.09
N GLY A 138 11.11 -11.60 -17.57
CA GLY A 138 9.75 -11.26 -18.00
C GLY A 138 8.71 -12.33 -17.64
N GLU A 139 9.03 -13.25 -16.73
CA GLU A 139 8.07 -14.21 -16.19
C GLU A 139 7.10 -13.51 -15.23
N GLN A 140 5.83 -13.91 -15.28
CA GLN A 140 4.80 -13.37 -14.39
C GLN A 140 5.00 -13.92 -12.98
N LEU A 141 5.12 -13.03 -12.00
CA LEU A 141 5.34 -13.35 -10.59
C LEU A 141 4.03 -13.48 -9.81
N GLY A 142 2.99 -12.76 -10.23
CA GLY A 142 1.69 -12.70 -9.56
C GLY A 142 0.96 -11.39 -9.80
N GLU A 143 -0.02 -11.12 -8.94
CA GLU A 143 -0.84 -9.90 -8.97
C GLU A 143 -0.92 -9.35 -7.54
N ILE A 144 -0.82 -8.03 -7.39
CA ILE A 144 -0.93 -7.32 -6.11
C ILE A 144 -1.86 -6.12 -6.25
N LEU A 145 -2.34 -5.57 -5.13
CA LEU A 145 -3.03 -4.28 -5.11
C LEU A 145 -2.05 -3.13 -5.34
N TYR A 146 -2.56 -2.00 -5.85
CA TYR A 146 -1.76 -0.77 -5.98
C TYR A 146 -1.21 -0.34 -4.60
N PRO A 147 0.12 -0.29 -4.44
CA PRO A 147 0.71 -0.03 -3.14
C PRO A 147 0.77 1.45 -2.80
N PHE A 148 0.89 1.76 -1.52
CA PHE A 148 1.11 3.11 -1.00
C PHE A 148 2.42 3.26 -0.23
N ALA A 149 3.05 2.14 0.17
CA ALA A 149 4.34 2.12 0.86
C ALA A 149 5.08 0.81 0.59
N ILE A 150 6.41 0.87 0.58
CA ILE A 150 7.29 -0.30 0.47
C ILE A 150 8.44 -0.14 1.47
N SER A 151 8.79 -1.21 2.18
CA SER A 151 9.92 -1.24 3.11
C SER A 151 11.27 -1.43 2.41
N PRO A 152 12.40 -1.14 3.07
CA PRO A 152 13.73 -1.37 2.48
C PRO A 152 13.98 -2.83 2.05
N ASP A 153 13.37 -3.79 2.74
CA ASP A 153 13.51 -5.22 2.45
C ASP A 153 12.42 -5.77 1.50
N GLY A 154 11.64 -4.89 0.87
CA GLY A 154 10.70 -5.23 -0.19
C GLY A 154 9.33 -5.73 0.27
N VAL A 155 8.92 -5.44 1.52
CA VAL A 155 7.52 -5.59 1.96
C VAL A 155 6.69 -4.50 1.32
N ILE A 156 5.63 -4.88 0.65
CA ILE A 156 4.73 -3.97 -0.05
C ILE A 156 3.44 -3.84 0.75
N ALA A 157 3.03 -2.63 1.08
CA ALA A 157 1.76 -2.34 1.73
C ALA A 157 0.79 -1.69 0.73
N ALA A 158 -0.43 -2.23 0.68
CA ALA A 158 -1.52 -1.72 -0.12
C ALA A 158 -2.82 -1.69 0.70
N GLN A 159 -3.76 -0.85 0.29
CA GLN A 159 -5.13 -0.87 0.80
C GLN A 159 -6.03 -1.37 -0.31
N LYS A 160 -6.98 -2.23 0.07
CA LYS A 160 -8.08 -2.55 -0.82
C LYS A 160 -9.07 -1.39 -0.81
N GLY A 161 -9.20 -0.72 -1.95
CA GLY A 161 -10.17 0.33 -2.18
C GLY A 161 -11.54 -0.26 -2.49
N TYR A 162 -12.55 0.44 -2.05
CA TYR A 162 -13.93 0.29 -2.52
C TYR A 162 -14.49 1.71 -2.60
N ASP A 163 -15.51 1.92 -3.43
CA ASP A 163 -16.17 3.21 -3.49
C ASP A 163 -16.84 3.54 -2.14
N CYS A 164 -16.44 4.67 -1.56
CA CYS A 164 -17.04 5.36 -0.40
C CYS A 164 -17.15 4.58 0.93
N ASP A 165 -16.51 5.11 1.99
CA ASP A 165 -16.75 4.77 3.41
C ASP A 165 -16.33 3.36 3.89
N TRP A 166 -15.20 2.83 3.43
CA TRP A 166 -14.79 1.47 3.80
C TRP A 166 -13.86 1.38 5.02
N PRO A 167 -13.96 0.27 5.78
CA PRO A 167 -13.04 -0.04 6.86
C PRO A 167 -11.61 -0.10 6.33
N LEU A 168 -10.64 0.29 7.17
CA LEU A 168 -9.22 0.08 6.88
C LEU A 168 -8.97 -1.41 6.60
N ASP A 169 -8.54 -1.71 5.37
CA ASP A 169 -8.33 -3.05 4.82
C ASP A 169 -6.95 -3.11 4.16
N LEU A 170 -5.94 -3.45 4.97
CA LEU A 170 -4.53 -3.45 4.59
C LEU A 170 -4.10 -4.83 4.12
N HIS A 171 -3.32 -4.86 3.06
CA HIS A 171 -2.75 -6.06 2.46
C HIS A 171 -1.24 -5.90 2.33
N PHE A 172 -0.50 -6.95 2.72
CA PHE A 172 0.96 -6.96 2.72
C PHE A 172 1.49 -8.08 1.84
N TYR A 173 2.36 -7.70 0.90
CA TYR A 173 2.94 -8.60 -0.08
C TYR A 173 4.44 -8.66 0.05
N LYS A 174 5.02 -9.80 -0.34
CA LYS A 174 6.46 -9.95 -0.47
C LYS A 174 6.80 -10.81 -1.66
N ARG A 175 7.85 -10.43 -2.38
CA ARG A 175 8.45 -11.25 -3.42
C ARG A 175 9.38 -12.29 -2.80
N TYR A 176 9.29 -13.53 -3.27
CA TYR A 176 10.24 -14.60 -2.99
C TYR A 176 10.61 -15.30 -4.29
N ASP A 177 11.85 -15.14 -4.73
CA ASP A 177 12.38 -15.64 -6.00
C ASP A 177 11.46 -15.34 -7.20
N ASN A 178 10.68 -16.33 -7.61
CA ASN A 178 9.82 -16.35 -8.79
C ASN A 178 8.33 -16.20 -8.47
N VAL A 179 7.96 -15.78 -7.26
CA VAL A 179 6.57 -15.53 -6.88
C VAL A 179 6.45 -14.27 -6.04
N ILE A 180 5.35 -13.54 -6.21
CA ILE A 180 4.88 -12.54 -5.25
C ILE A 180 3.60 -13.04 -4.60
N PHE A 181 3.50 -12.90 -3.27
CA PHE A 181 2.33 -13.40 -2.54
C PHE A 181 1.94 -12.46 -1.41
N GLU A 182 0.65 -12.46 -1.08
CA GLU A 182 0.13 -11.84 0.14
C GLU A 182 0.47 -12.74 1.34
N PHE A 183 1.23 -12.21 2.30
CA PHE A 183 1.60 -12.94 3.51
C PHE A 183 0.79 -12.53 4.74
N CYS A 184 0.18 -11.34 4.70
CA CYS A 184 -0.63 -10.82 5.79
C CYS A 184 -1.67 -9.84 5.25
N SER A 185 -2.85 -9.85 5.85
CA SER A 185 -3.87 -8.82 5.66
C SER A 185 -4.54 -8.49 6.99
N PHE A 186 -5.04 -7.25 7.10
CA PHE A 186 -5.67 -6.73 8.29
C PHE A 186 -6.85 -5.85 7.93
N LYS A 187 -8.03 -6.22 8.45
CA LYS A 187 -9.26 -5.48 8.27
C LYS A 187 -9.84 -5.04 9.61
N THR A 188 -10.21 -3.78 9.73
CA THR A 188 -10.86 -3.24 10.94
C THR A 188 -11.93 -2.20 10.64
N THR A 189 -13.06 -2.29 11.33
CA THR A 189 -14.09 -1.24 11.36
C THR A 189 -13.77 -0.14 12.37
N GLY A 190 -12.58 -0.17 12.98
CA GLY A 190 -12.10 0.84 13.92
C GLY A 190 -11.68 2.14 13.24
N TYR A 191 -11.34 2.09 11.95
CA TYR A 191 -10.88 3.21 11.14
C TYR A 191 -11.58 3.16 9.78
N TYR A 192 -12.07 4.29 9.31
CA TYR A 192 -12.74 4.42 8.02
C TYR A 192 -12.04 5.50 7.21
N SER A 193 -11.54 5.10 6.05
CA SER A 193 -10.82 6.00 5.16
C SER A 193 -10.97 5.54 3.73
N GLU A 194 -11.38 6.45 2.87
CA GLU A 194 -11.35 6.24 1.42
C GLU A 194 -9.92 6.31 0.88
N PHE A 195 -9.06 7.11 1.51
CA PHE A 195 -7.71 7.38 1.00
C PHE A 195 -6.65 7.21 2.09
N ILE A 196 -5.76 6.24 1.89
CA ILE A 196 -4.43 6.29 2.51
C ILE A 196 -3.61 7.33 1.77
N MET A 197 -2.90 8.16 2.52
CA MET A 197 -2.02 9.15 1.92
C MET A 197 -0.76 8.47 1.42
N ASP A 198 -0.74 8.12 0.13
CA ASP A 198 0.50 7.91 -0.62
C ASP A 198 1.18 9.27 -0.88
N ASN A 199 2.39 9.23 -1.43
CA ASN A 199 3.18 10.45 -1.59
C ASN A 199 2.62 11.38 -2.67
N ASP A 200 2.07 10.85 -3.75
CA ASP A 200 1.44 11.65 -4.80
C ASP A 200 0.16 12.34 -4.29
N SER A 201 -0.66 11.66 -3.51
CA SER A 201 -1.86 12.21 -2.88
C SER A 201 -1.50 13.27 -1.83
N ALA A 202 -0.47 13.01 -1.02
CA ALA A 202 0.02 13.97 -0.03
C ALA A 202 0.55 15.26 -0.70
N GLU A 203 1.32 15.13 -1.79
CA GLU A 203 1.82 16.27 -2.56
C GLU A 203 0.67 17.04 -3.23
N ASN A 204 -0.23 16.33 -3.92
CA ASN A 204 -1.37 16.93 -4.63
C ASN A 204 -2.30 17.71 -3.70
N TRP A 205 -2.45 17.26 -2.44
CA TRP A 205 -3.33 17.89 -1.46
C TRP A 205 -2.58 18.79 -0.48
N ASN A 206 -1.28 19.02 -0.69
CA ASN A 206 -0.40 19.81 0.17
C ASN A 206 -0.50 19.38 1.65
N LEU A 207 -0.55 18.07 1.87
CA LEU A 207 -0.60 17.45 3.18
C LEU A 207 0.81 17.15 3.70
N PRO A 208 1.02 17.22 5.02
CA PRO A 208 2.37 17.31 5.58
C PRO A 208 3.22 16.05 5.40
N VAL A 209 2.64 14.86 5.20
CA VAL A 209 3.40 13.59 5.18
C VAL A 209 2.60 12.42 4.57
N SER A 210 3.27 11.63 3.74
CA SER A 210 2.80 10.33 3.24
C SER A 210 3.17 9.18 4.17
N SER A 211 2.48 8.05 4.03
CA SER A 211 2.75 6.83 4.80
C SER A 211 4.11 6.21 4.45
N PHE A 212 4.81 5.60 5.41
CA PHE A 212 6.16 5.09 5.22
C PHE A 212 6.53 3.94 6.17
N PHE A 213 7.51 3.14 5.79
CA PHE A 213 8.13 2.15 6.66
C PHE A 213 9.36 2.70 7.39
N THR A 214 9.61 2.17 8.59
CA THR A 214 10.89 2.20 9.30
C THR A 214 11.26 0.78 9.74
N ASP A 215 12.57 0.50 9.90
CA ASP A 215 13.09 -0.75 10.48
C ASP A 215 12.52 -2.04 9.86
N ASN A 216 12.17 -2.01 8.57
CA ASN A 216 11.62 -3.09 7.74
C ASN A 216 10.23 -3.65 8.12
N ASN A 217 9.80 -3.55 9.38
CA ASN A 217 8.55 -4.17 9.84
C ASN A 217 7.57 -3.17 10.48
N THR A 218 7.92 -1.89 10.58
CA THR A 218 7.04 -0.88 11.18
C THR A 218 6.55 0.09 10.12
N LEU A 219 5.23 0.06 9.85
CA LEU A 219 4.55 0.97 8.95
C LEU A 219 3.92 2.11 9.76
N TYR A 220 4.30 3.33 9.45
CA TYR A 220 3.62 4.55 9.88
C TYR A 220 2.62 4.95 8.80
N LEU A 221 1.35 4.93 9.16
CA LEU A 221 0.22 5.19 8.27
C LEU A 221 -0.42 6.53 8.62
N SER A 222 -0.62 7.38 7.62
CA SER A 222 -1.45 8.59 7.72
C SER A 222 -2.70 8.43 6.84
N LEU A 223 -3.87 8.64 7.44
CA LEU A 223 -5.16 8.50 6.75
C LEU A 223 -6.10 9.63 7.11
N ILE A 224 -6.97 10.00 6.18
CA ILE A 224 -8.03 10.98 6.43
C ILE A 224 -9.23 10.24 7.03
N SER A 225 -9.67 10.67 8.21
CA SER A 225 -10.82 10.07 8.89
C SER A 225 -12.13 10.60 8.34
N LEU A 226 -12.93 9.71 7.76
CA LEU A 226 -14.28 10.05 7.30
C LEU A 226 -15.28 10.23 8.44
N ARG A 227 -14.94 9.83 9.67
CA ARG A 227 -15.81 10.03 10.86
C ARG A 227 -16.16 11.49 11.12
N TYR A 228 -15.35 12.44 10.65
CA TYR A 228 -15.47 13.86 10.95
C TYR A 228 -15.88 14.73 9.75
N PHE A 229 -16.07 14.14 8.57
CA PHE A 229 -16.54 14.87 7.37
C PHE A 229 -17.95 15.47 7.52
N HIS A 230 -18.72 15.01 8.52
CA HIS A 230 -20.06 15.51 8.73
C HIS A 230 -20.16 16.89 9.39
N ASN A 231 -19.07 17.52 9.88
CA ASN A 231 -19.25 18.78 10.62
C ASN A 231 -18.19 19.90 10.58
N GLN A 232 -17.00 19.79 9.98
CA GLN A 232 -16.07 20.95 9.96
C GLN A 232 -15.18 21.02 8.71
N ASP A 233 -14.78 22.26 8.35
CA ASP A 233 -13.88 22.66 7.26
C ASP A 233 -12.42 22.13 7.38
N THR A 234 -12.19 21.07 8.17
CA THR A 234 -10.87 20.48 8.42
C THR A 234 -10.95 18.97 8.40
N ALA A 235 -10.21 18.34 7.49
CA ALA A 235 -10.01 16.89 7.47
C ALA A 235 -9.17 16.47 8.69
N ASP A 236 -9.72 15.65 9.57
CA ASP A 236 -8.97 15.07 10.69
C ASP A 236 -8.09 13.93 10.17
N ILE A 237 -6.77 14.08 10.34
CA ILE A 237 -5.78 13.06 9.99
C ILE A 237 -5.55 12.17 11.20
N ILE A 238 -5.68 10.86 11.01
CA ILE A 238 -5.30 9.84 11.99
C ILE A 238 -3.92 9.31 11.61
N TYR A 239 -3.07 9.14 12.61
CA TYR A 239 -1.75 8.56 12.48
C TYR A 239 -1.72 7.22 13.20
N LEU A 240 -1.37 6.16 12.49
CA LEU A 240 -1.25 4.82 13.05
C LEU A 240 0.17 4.31 12.93
N LYS A 241 0.61 3.58 13.94
CA LYS A 241 1.82 2.77 13.93
C LYS A 241 1.41 1.32 13.85
N ILE A 242 1.89 0.64 12.82
CA ILE A 242 1.57 -0.75 12.51
C ILE A 242 2.87 -1.54 12.57
N THR A 243 2.93 -2.55 13.44
CA THR A 243 4.09 -3.46 13.51
C THR A 243 3.70 -4.80 12.93
N LEU A 244 4.43 -5.20 11.89
CA LEU A 244 4.27 -6.47 11.20
C LEU A 244 5.02 -7.59 11.92
N PRO A 245 4.55 -8.84 11.81
CA PRO A 245 5.32 -9.98 12.30
C PRO A 245 6.59 -10.16 11.45
N ASP A 246 7.75 -10.45 12.06
CA ASP A 246 8.91 -10.84 11.26
C ASP A 246 8.68 -12.21 10.63
N PHE A 247 8.88 -12.28 9.31
CA PHE A 247 8.68 -13.43 8.43
C PHE A 247 10.01 -14.02 7.95
#